data_AF-A0A2U1QWW7-F1
#
_entry.id   AF-A0A2U1QWW7-F1
#
_cell.length_a   1.000
_cell.length_b   1.000
_cell.length_c   1.000
_cell.angle_alpha   90.00
_cell.angle_beta   90.00
_cell.angle_gamma   90.00
#
_symmetry.space_group_name_H-M   'P 1'
#
loop_
_entity.id
_entity.type
_entity.pdbx_description
1 polymer ?
#
loop_
_entity_poly.entity_id
_entity_poly.type
_entity_poly.pdbx_seq_one_letter_code
_entity_poly.pdbx_strand_id
1 'polypeptide(L)'
;MLKAVLIDTCFLIKLLDNTSDLHQNALGYFQYFLKEKIVMKISTISIAEYCVRGDFEDIPIRNLQIINFNLPHAHLAGGFAEIVFRHKRNGAISTDLRSIIPNDTKLFAQASIEESINCFVTCDSKAEAIYKTISSEHKMNFDFWDINITVNDRIGILPF
;
A
#
# COMPACT_ATOMS: atom_id res chain seq x y z
N MET A 1 -1.74 -11.27 -14.10
CA MET A 1 -2.87 -10.31 -14.15
C MET A 1 -3.27 -9.98 -12.71
N LEU A 2 -3.48 -8.70 -12.40
CA LEU A 2 -3.92 -8.28 -11.07
C LEU A 2 -5.27 -8.91 -10.71
N LYS A 3 -5.42 -9.37 -9.48
CA LYS A 3 -6.66 -9.99 -8.97
C LYS A 3 -7.26 -9.13 -7.86
N ALA A 4 -6.45 -8.81 -6.86
CA ALA A 4 -6.79 -7.86 -5.84
C ALA A 4 -5.57 -7.01 -5.47
N VAL A 5 -5.83 -5.75 -5.14
CA VAL A 5 -4.82 -4.81 -4.67
C VAL A 5 -5.10 -4.42 -3.22
N LEU A 6 -4.05 -4.20 -2.44
CA LEU A 6 -4.13 -3.52 -1.16
C LEU A 6 -3.74 -2.05 -1.37
N ILE A 7 -4.68 -1.15 -1.17
CA ILE A 7 -4.41 0.30 -1.15
C ILE A 7 -4.11 0.75 0.28
N ASP A 8 -3.22 1.71 0.42
CA ASP A 8 -2.87 2.30 1.71
C ASP A 8 -3.52 3.68 1.93
N THR A 9 -3.19 4.31 3.05
CA THR A 9 -3.69 5.64 3.40
C THR A 9 -3.19 6.71 2.45
N CYS A 10 -1.95 6.59 1.95
CA CYS A 10 -1.41 7.55 0.99
C CYS A 10 -2.29 7.57 -0.26
N PHE A 11 -2.56 6.40 -0.85
CA PHE A 11 -3.44 6.27 -2.00
C PHE A 11 -4.84 6.87 -1.73
N LEU A 12 -5.46 6.51 -0.60
CA LEU A 12 -6.79 6.98 -0.25
C LEU A 12 -6.85 8.50 -0.12
N ILE A 13 -5.86 9.12 0.54
CA ILE A 13 -5.77 10.57 0.65
C ILE A 13 -5.69 11.21 -0.74
N LYS A 14 -4.85 10.69 -1.64
CA LYS A 14 -4.72 11.24 -3.00
C LYS A 14 -5.98 11.06 -3.83
N LEU A 15 -6.72 9.97 -3.63
CA LEU A 15 -8.00 9.76 -4.28
C LEU A 15 -9.06 10.79 -3.83
N LEU A 16 -9.08 11.15 -2.55
CA LEU A 16 -10.13 12.01 -1.98
C LEU A 16 -9.77 13.51 -2.01
N ASP A 17 -8.49 13.86 -2.01
CA ASP A 17 -8.01 15.24 -2.09
C ASP A 17 -7.85 15.67 -3.56
N ASN A 18 -8.86 16.37 -4.08
CA ASN A 18 -8.85 16.89 -5.45
C ASN A 18 -7.84 18.01 -5.71
N THR A 19 -7.20 18.54 -4.66
CA THR A 19 -6.16 19.57 -4.77
C THR A 19 -4.76 18.97 -4.86
N SER A 20 -4.61 17.67 -4.62
CA SER A 20 -3.30 17.04 -4.68
C SER A 20 -2.81 16.84 -6.11
N ASP A 21 -1.51 17.06 -6.32
CA ASP A 21 -0.83 16.80 -7.59
C ASP A 21 -0.97 15.34 -8.10
N LEU A 22 -1.15 14.38 -7.20
CA LEU A 22 -1.34 12.96 -7.53
C LEU A 22 -2.80 12.53 -7.66
N HIS A 23 -3.76 13.45 -7.52
CA HIS A 23 -5.18 13.11 -7.56
C HIS A 23 -5.58 12.43 -8.87
N GLN A 24 -5.12 12.96 -10.01
CA GLN A 24 -5.41 12.37 -11.32
C GLN A 24 -4.82 10.97 -11.48
N ASN A 25 -3.62 10.73 -10.92
CA ASN A 25 -3.02 9.40 -10.95
C ASN A 25 -3.84 8.43 -10.10
N ALA A 26 -4.16 8.78 -8.85
CA ALA A 26 -4.97 7.97 -7.95
C ALA A 26 -6.34 7.63 -8.56
N LEU A 27 -7.01 8.64 -9.16
CA LEU A 27 -8.28 8.47 -9.85
C LEU A 27 -8.14 7.52 -11.06
N GLY A 28 -7.07 7.64 -11.85
CA GLY A 28 -6.79 6.75 -12.97
C GLY A 28 -6.62 5.29 -12.54
N TYR A 29 -5.85 5.04 -11.47
CA TYR A 29 -5.74 3.70 -10.89
C TYR A 29 -7.09 3.17 -10.38
N PHE A 30 -7.85 4.00 -9.65
CA PHE A 30 -9.16 3.61 -9.13
C PHE A 30 -10.13 3.23 -10.26
N GLN A 31 -10.20 4.04 -11.33
CA GLN A 31 -11.01 3.76 -12.51
C GLN A 31 -10.56 2.48 -13.23
N TYR A 32 -9.25 2.28 -13.38
CA TYR A 32 -8.68 1.08 -13.96
C TYR A 32 -9.08 -0.17 -13.16
N PHE A 33 -8.94 -0.14 -11.83
CA PHE A 33 -9.32 -1.27 -10.97
C PHE A 33 -10.80 -1.60 -11.07
N LEU A 34 -11.68 -0.58 -11.11
CA LEU A 34 -13.11 -0.79 -11.31
C LEU A 34 -13.43 -1.41 -12.67
N LYS A 35 -12.83 -0.87 -13.75
CA LYS A 35 -13.06 -1.32 -15.13
C LYS A 35 -12.62 -2.77 -15.33
N GLU A 36 -11.43 -3.11 -14.85
CA GLU A 36 -10.86 -4.46 -14.98
C GLU A 36 -11.37 -5.43 -13.89
N LYS A 37 -12.31 -4.97 -13.04
CA LYS A 37 -12.89 -5.76 -11.94
C LYS A 37 -11.85 -6.30 -10.97
N ILE A 38 -10.77 -5.54 -10.77
CA ILE A 38 -9.74 -5.83 -9.78
C ILE A 38 -10.29 -5.46 -8.41
N VAL A 39 -10.24 -6.39 -7.47
CA VAL A 39 -10.75 -6.17 -6.12
C VAL A 39 -9.84 -5.19 -5.38
N MET A 40 -10.36 -4.05 -4.97
CA MET A 40 -9.65 -3.13 -4.10
C MET A 40 -9.91 -3.50 -2.64
N LYS A 41 -8.83 -3.73 -1.90
CA LYS A 41 -8.88 -3.99 -0.47
C LYS A 41 -8.21 -2.85 0.30
N ILE A 42 -8.69 -2.58 1.50
CA ILE A 42 -8.11 -1.58 2.40
C ILE A 42 -7.97 -2.15 3.82
N SER A 43 -6.86 -1.86 4.48
CA SER A 43 -6.64 -2.28 5.86
C SER A 43 -7.40 -1.41 6.86
N THR A 44 -7.87 -2.00 7.96
CA THR A 44 -8.33 -1.24 9.13
C THR A 44 -7.25 -0.32 9.71
N ILE A 45 -5.97 -0.63 9.51
CA ILE A 45 -4.85 0.26 9.90
C ILE A 45 -4.88 1.52 9.04
N SER A 46 -5.00 1.36 7.72
CA SER A 46 -5.02 2.49 6.79
C SER A 46 -6.25 3.38 6.99
N ILE A 47 -7.41 2.78 7.29
CA ILE A 47 -8.61 3.51 7.68
C ILE A 47 -8.36 4.32 8.95
N ALA A 48 -7.76 3.71 9.99
CA ALA A 48 -7.46 4.42 11.24
C ALA A 48 -6.50 5.60 11.02
N GLU A 49 -5.49 5.44 10.15
CA GLU A 49 -4.58 6.52 9.77
C GLU A 49 -5.29 7.65 9.03
N TYR A 50 -6.21 7.33 8.12
CA TYR A 50 -7.01 8.31 7.39
C TYR A 50 -7.88 9.13 8.34
N CYS A 51 -8.57 8.46 9.27
CA CYS A 51 -9.47 9.09 10.24
C CYS A 51 -8.77 10.01 11.27
N VAL A 52 -7.45 10.12 11.26
CA VAL A 52 -6.73 11.14 12.05
C VAL A 52 -7.08 12.56 11.57
N ARG A 53 -7.39 12.71 10.27
CA ARG A 53 -7.70 14.02 9.65
C ARG A 53 -8.92 14.01 8.73
N GLY A 54 -9.28 12.87 8.15
CA GLY A 54 -10.46 12.72 7.29
C GLY A 54 -11.66 12.15 8.03
N ASP A 55 -12.83 12.21 7.41
CA ASP A 55 -14.06 11.60 7.93
C ASP A 55 -14.22 10.18 7.38
N PHE A 56 -14.60 9.24 8.23
CA PHE A 56 -14.88 7.87 7.79
C PHE A 56 -15.93 7.81 6.67
N GLU A 57 -16.91 8.72 6.68
CA GLU A 57 -17.97 8.79 5.69
C GLU A 57 -17.47 9.19 4.28
N ASP A 58 -16.28 9.79 4.18
CA ASP A 58 -15.66 10.14 2.89
C ASP A 58 -15.08 8.91 2.17
N ILE A 59 -14.88 7.80 2.87
CA ILE A 59 -14.24 6.60 2.33
C ILE A 59 -15.25 5.88 1.40
N PRO A 60 -14.86 5.51 0.15
CA PRO A 60 -15.75 4.84 -0.80
C PRO A 60 -15.93 3.34 -0.47
N ILE A 61 -16.45 3.02 0.72
CA ILE A 61 -16.54 1.66 1.28
C ILE A 61 -17.30 0.70 0.35
N ARG A 62 -18.25 1.20 -0.45
CA ARG A 62 -18.98 0.37 -1.43
C ARG A 62 -18.10 -0.24 -2.50
N ASN A 63 -16.93 0.35 -2.76
CA ASN A 63 -15.96 -0.11 -3.75
C ASN A 63 -14.76 -0.83 -3.12
N LEU A 64 -14.72 -0.97 -1.79
CA LEU A 64 -13.57 -1.49 -1.07
C LEU A 64 -13.95 -2.72 -0.23
N GLN A 65 -13.06 -3.70 -0.16
CA GLN A 65 -13.13 -4.77 0.82
C GLN A 65 -12.22 -4.46 2.02
N ILE A 66 -12.79 -4.40 3.21
CA ILE A 66 -12.04 -4.10 4.43
C ILE A 66 -11.32 -5.37 4.93
N ILE A 67 -10.04 -5.23 5.28
CA ILE A 67 -9.23 -6.30 5.89
C ILE A 67 -8.86 -5.92 7.31
N ASN A 68 -9.24 -6.79 8.26
CA ASN A 68 -8.88 -6.64 9.66
C ASN A 68 -7.43 -7.08 9.91
N PHE A 69 -6.72 -6.33 10.74
CA PHE A 69 -5.42 -6.78 11.26
C PHE A 69 -5.63 -7.85 12.36
N ASN A 70 -5.03 -9.03 12.20
CA ASN A 70 -5.26 -10.20 13.04
C ASN A 70 -3.94 -10.88 13.46
N LEU A 71 -4.02 -12.03 14.15
CA LEU A 71 -2.85 -12.70 14.70
C LEU A 71 -1.82 -13.16 13.65
N PRO A 72 -2.20 -13.85 12.55
CA PRO A 72 -1.26 -14.13 11.45
C PRO A 72 -0.56 -12.88 10.90
N HIS A 73 -1.31 -11.80 10.70
CA HIS A 73 -0.75 -10.52 10.25
C HIS A 73 0.27 -9.97 11.26
N ALA A 74 -0.05 -10.02 12.55
CA ALA A 74 0.83 -9.57 13.62
C ALA A 74 2.13 -10.37 13.71
N HIS A 75 2.05 -11.70 13.60
CA HIS A 75 3.21 -12.57 13.65
C HIS A 75 4.20 -12.25 12.52
N LEU A 76 3.71 -12.17 11.27
CA LEU A 76 4.55 -11.86 10.12
C LEU A 76 5.08 -10.42 10.15
N ALA A 77 4.24 -9.46 10.54
CA ALA A 77 4.65 -8.06 10.67
C ALA A 77 5.80 -7.88 11.67
N GLY A 78 5.82 -8.64 12.76
CA GLY A 78 6.93 -8.65 13.71
C GLY A 78 8.25 -9.09 13.07
N GLY A 79 8.23 -10.11 12.21
CA GLY A 79 9.40 -10.55 11.44
C GLY A 79 9.86 -9.50 10.43
N PHE A 80 8.93 -8.87 9.71
CA PHE A 80 9.24 -7.78 8.78
C PHE A 80 9.87 -6.58 9.50
N ALA A 81 9.32 -6.20 10.65
CA ALA A 81 9.87 -5.13 11.46
C ALA A 81 11.29 -5.44 11.95
N GLU A 82 11.56 -6.68 12.39
CA GLU A 82 12.92 -7.10 12.79
C GLU A 82 13.92 -6.87 11.67
N ILE A 83 13.62 -7.35 10.46
CA ILE A 83 14.50 -7.24 9.28
C ILE A 83 14.83 -5.75 9.05
N VAL A 84 13.81 -4.90 9.00
CA VAL A 84 13.98 -3.47 8.72
C VAL A 84 14.76 -2.77 9.84
N PHE A 85 14.48 -3.07 11.11
CA PHE A 85 15.21 -2.49 12.24
C PHE A 85 16.67 -2.97 12.30
N ARG A 86 16.97 -4.20 11.89
CA ARG A 86 18.34 -4.71 11.79
C ARG A 86 19.13 -3.99 10.70
N HIS A 87 18.58 -3.86 9.49
CA HIS A 87 19.21 -3.09 8.41
C HIS A 87 19.42 -1.62 8.79
N LYS A 88 18.44 -1.02 9.47
CA LYS A 88 18.56 0.33 10.00
C LYS A 88 19.71 0.48 11.01
N ARG A 89 19.85 -0.46 11.95
CA ARG A 89 20.96 -0.45 12.93
C ARG A 89 22.33 -0.54 12.26
N ASN A 90 22.40 -1.23 11.13
CA ASN A 90 23.62 -1.39 10.35
C ASN A 90 23.89 -0.22 9.38
N GLY A 91 23.04 0.82 9.37
CA GLY A 91 23.21 1.99 8.51
C GLY A 91 22.78 1.79 7.05
N ALA A 92 22.14 0.67 6.71
CA ALA A 92 21.70 0.37 5.34
C ALA A 92 20.44 1.16 4.92
N ILE A 93 19.72 1.75 5.87
CA ILE A 93 18.49 2.51 5.61
C ILE A 93 18.46 3.76 6.49
N SER A 94 17.91 4.87 5.96
CA SER A 94 17.80 6.16 6.63
C SER A 94 17.13 6.09 8.02
N THR A 95 17.62 6.96 8.92
CA THR A 95 17.12 7.13 10.28
C THR A 95 15.68 7.64 10.36
N ASP A 96 15.20 8.31 9.31
CA ASP A 96 13.94 9.08 9.32
C ASP A 96 12.68 8.22 9.21
N LEU A 97 12.83 6.91 9.01
CA LEU A 97 11.73 5.97 8.80
C LEU A 97 11.06 5.51 10.10
N ARG A 98 11.47 5.99 11.28
CA ARG A 98 11.10 5.37 12.57
C ARG A 98 9.58 5.38 12.83
N SER A 99 8.86 6.39 12.37
CA SER A 99 7.40 6.50 12.53
C SER A 99 6.61 5.62 11.55
N ILE A 100 7.19 5.27 10.40
CA ILE A 100 6.48 4.63 9.28
C ILE A 100 6.64 3.10 9.31
N ILE A 101 7.80 2.60 9.73
CA ILE A 101 8.12 1.16 9.79
C ILE A 101 7.01 0.31 10.43
N PRO A 102 6.42 0.68 11.59
CA PRO A 102 5.44 -0.18 12.23
C PRO A 102 4.15 -0.39 11.45
N ASN A 103 3.70 0.57 10.63
CA ASN A 103 2.44 0.43 9.90
C ASN A 103 2.69 -0.22 8.53
N ASP A 104 3.73 0.19 7.81
CA ASP A 104 4.09 -0.42 6.52
C ASP A 104 4.34 -1.92 6.65
N THR A 105 5.06 -2.35 7.69
CA THR A 105 5.33 -3.78 7.94
C THR A 105 4.05 -4.56 8.22
N LYS A 106 3.03 -3.95 8.85
CA LYS A 106 1.71 -4.56 9.05
C LYS A 106 0.94 -4.67 7.74
N LEU A 107 0.96 -3.63 6.90
CA LEU A 107 0.29 -3.63 5.61
C LEU A 107 0.92 -4.64 4.65
N PHE A 108 2.26 -4.72 4.60
CA PHE A 108 2.98 -5.73 3.84
C PHE A 108 2.70 -7.15 4.34
N ALA A 109 2.57 -7.34 5.67
CA ALA A 109 2.18 -8.63 6.22
C ALA A 109 0.75 -9.02 5.80
N GLN A 110 -0.20 -8.09 5.79
CA GLN A 110 -1.55 -8.33 5.26
C GLN A 110 -1.51 -8.69 3.78
N ALA A 111 -0.79 -7.92 2.96
CA ALA A 111 -0.60 -8.24 1.54
C ALA A 111 0.06 -9.60 1.32
N SER A 112 0.94 -10.04 2.23
CA SER A 112 1.62 -11.33 2.14
C SER A 112 0.75 -12.52 2.54
N ILE A 113 -0.10 -12.36 3.57
CA ILE A 113 -0.93 -13.45 4.11
C ILE A 113 -2.21 -13.63 3.29
N GLU A 114 -2.78 -12.54 2.79
CA GLU A 114 -4.04 -12.55 2.06
C GLU A 114 -3.84 -13.01 0.61
N GLU A 115 -3.97 -14.32 0.34
CA GLU A 115 -3.63 -14.95 -0.95
C GLU A 115 -4.23 -14.29 -2.21
N SER A 116 -5.38 -13.63 -2.07
CA SER A 116 -6.02 -12.91 -3.17
C SER A 116 -5.28 -11.64 -3.60
N ILE A 117 -4.49 -11.05 -2.69
CA ILE A 117 -3.75 -9.80 -2.92
C ILE A 117 -2.48 -10.15 -3.65
N ASN A 118 -2.31 -9.54 -4.83
CA ASN A 118 -1.10 -9.70 -5.62
C ASN A 118 -0.44 -8.38 -5.96
N CYS A 119 -0.92 -7.27 -5.39
CA CYS A 119 -0.27 -5.98 -5.49
C CYS A 119 -0.57 -5.08 -4.29
N PHE A 120 0.43 -4.35 -3.83
CA PHE A 120 0.33 -3.24 -2.89
C PHE A 120 0.49 -1.92 -3.65
N VAL A 121 -0.42 -0.97 -3.44
CA VAL A 121 -0.48 0.29 -4.19
C VAL A 121 -0.38 1.47 -3.23
N THR A 122 0.58 2.37 -3.45
CA THR A 122 0.85 3.52 -2.58
C THR A 122 1.40 4.71 -3.38
N CYS A 123 1.49 5.88 -2.75
CA CYS A 123 2.31 7.02 -3.19
C CYS A 123 3.50 7.31 -2.29
N ASP A 124 3.68 6.56 -1.18
CA ASP A 124 4.78 6.80 -0.27
C ASP A 124 6.05 6.12 -0.78
N SER A 125 6.97 6.93 -1.33
CA SER A 125 8.27 6.46 -1.80
C SER A 125 9.13 5.85 -0.69
N LYS A 126 8.87 6.19 0.59
CA LYS A 126 9.56 5.59 1.74
C LYS A 126 9.17 4.14 1.97
N ALA A 127 7.92 3.78 1.65
CA ALA A 127 7.44 2.40 1.75
C ALA A 127 8.19 1.47 0.79
N GLU A 128 8.65 1.99 -0.37
CA GLU A 128 9.43 1.22 -1.33
C GLU A 128 10.78 0.75 -0.75
N ALA A 129 11.46 1.59 0.03
CA ALA A 129 12.71 1.23 0.69
C ALA A 129 12.52 0.09 1.71
N ILE A 130 11.41 0.14 2.46
CA ILE A 130 11.02 -0.90 3.43
C ILE A 130 10.69 -2.20 2.69
N TYR A 131 9.90 -2.12 1.62
CA TYR A 131 9.57 -3.27 0.76
C TYR A 131 10.83 -3.94 0.21
N LYS A 132 11.75 -3.16 -0.39
CA LYS A 132 13.03 -3.66 -0.94
C LYS A 132 13.87 -4.35 0.12
N THR A 133 13.95 -3.76 1.32
CA THR A 133 14.69 -4.34 2.45
C THR A 133 14.13 -5.70 2.83
N ILE A 134 12.81 -5.79 3.04
CA ILE A 134 12.16 -7.06 3.41
C ILE A 134 12.36 -8.08 2.28
N SER A 135 12.19 -7.65 1.02
CA SER A 135 12.32 -8.52 -0.15
C SER A 135 13.71 -9.14 -0.34
N SER A 136 14.75 -8.54 0.25
CA SER A 136 16.12 -9.06 0.19
C SER A 136 16.33 -10.30 1.06
N GLU A 137 15.46 -10.52 2.07
CA GLU A 137 15.56 -11.63 3.01
C GLU A 137 14.29 -12.48 3.08
N HIS A 138 13.16 -11.97 2.58
CA HIS A 138 11.88 -12.64 2.57
C HIS A 138 11.21 -12.54 1.20
N LYS A 139 10.69 -13.64 0.68
CA LYS A 139 10.00 -13.63 -0.60
C LYS A 139 8.65 -12.95 -0.48
N MET A 140 8.50 -11.79 -1.10
CA MET A 140 7.22 -11.11 -1.25
C MET A 140 6.40 -11.78 -2.37
N ASN A 141 5.12 -12.07 -2.13
CA ASN A 141 4.20 -12.71 -3.08
C ASN A 141 3.24 -11.73 -3.77
N PHE A 142 3.50 -10.42 -3.64
CA PHE A 142 2.75 -9.35 -4.26
C PHE A 142 3.69 -8.33 -4.91
N ASP A 143 3.21 -7.62 -5.93
CA ASP A 143 3.93 -6.54 -6.60
C ASP A 143 3.78 -5.20 -5.85
N PHE A 144 4.78 -4.32 -5.91
CA PHE A 144 4.72 -2.97 -5.35
C PHE A 144 4.47 -1.92 -6.45
N TRP A 145 3.37 -1.19 -6.38
CA TRP A 145 2.96 -0.18 -7.36
C TRP A 145 2.95 1.22 -6.73
N ASP A 146 3.72 2.11 -7.33
CA ASP A 146 3.80 3.53 -6.95
C ASP A 146 2.96 4.37 -7.92
N ILE A 147 1.98 5.10 -7.40
CA ILE A 147 1.10 5.97 -8.20
C ILE A 147 1.75 7.27 -8.65
N ASN A 148 3.00 7.56 -8.27
CA ASN A 148 3.79 8.61 -8.93
C ASN A 148 3.98 8.30 -10.43
N ILE A 149 3.87 7.03 -10.83
CA ILE A 149 3.79 6.60 -12.23
C ILE A 149 2.32 6.46 -12.62
N THR A 150 1.92 7.02 -13.75
CA THR A 150 0.52 6.92 -14.21
C THR A 150 0.14 5.45 -14.48
N VAL A 151 -1.15 5.11 -14.34
CA VAL A 151 -1.61 3.75 -14.60
C VAL A 151 -1.36 3.33 -16.06
N ASN A 152 -1.46 4.26 -17.01
CA ASN A 152 -1.22 4.01 -18.43
C ASN A 152 0.23 3.64 -18.70
N ASP A 153 1.18 4.39 -18.12
CA ASP A 153 2.61 4.07 -18.22
C ASP A 153 2.91 2.71 -17.58
N ARG A 154 2.25 2.42 -16.45
CA ARG A 154 2.42 1.16 -15.70
C ARG A 154 1.99 -0.05 -16.51
N ILE A 155 0.89 0.05 -17.24
CA ILE A 155 0.32 -1.06 -18.03
C ILE A 155 0.73 -1.02 -19.51
N GLY A 156 1.56 -0.04 -19.90
CA GLY A 156 2.11 0.07 -21.25
C GLY A 156 1.13 0.56 -22.31
N ILE A 157 0.12 1.36 -21.92
CA ILE A 157 -0.81 2.01 -22.86
C ILE A 157 -0.27 3.38 -23.24
N LEU A 158 0.03 3.59 -24.52
CA LEU A 158 0.40 4.91 -25.04
C LEU A 158 -0.80 5.87 -24.94
N PRO A 159 -0.62 7.09 -24.40
CA PRO A 159 -1.64 8.12 -24.53
C PRO A 159 -1.77 8.52 -26.01
N PHE A 160 -3.00 8.46 -26.54
CA PHE A 160 -3.33 8.93 -27.89
C PHE A 160 -3.52 10.44 -27.92
#